data_AF-A0A9E3CJL3-F1
#
_entry.id   AF-A0A9E3CJL3-F1
#
_cell.length_a   1.000
_cell.length_b   1.000
_cell.length_c   1.000
_cell.angle_alpha   90.00
_cell.angle_beta   90.00
_cell.angle_gamma   90.00
#
_symmetry.space_group_name_H-M   'P 1'
#
loop_
_entity.id
_entity.type
_entity.pdbx_description
1 polymer ?
#
loop_
_entity_poly.entity_id
_entity_poly.type
_entity_poly.pdbx_seq_one_letter_code
_entity_poly.pdbx_strand_id
1 'polypeptide(L)'
;MRKTLFSVLPLLVFLGPTYAGLPSFLGLFAGPSAMRVEPNYLRRPKASPAAERLRGRIDEAKRELKKVSDDSLDDVTLAVADSKGDVQTLRATKEEFLQKGGEFNAVSSDGKVLKVSVVRPNYVNTAVRVTDAEGDELQPLVVRYPVEREGKLHEVAYYTSAHPAVENKEIVSAGGEYVRERLDEAARRLASVGEPIDPAVVDVAERLCHVEHTDHKRFMTEDSASLFEEIRTLYALNAGDTYRYSVSSAGAGGMVQMIPPTYAGTREQHPRANLKADFVEGMRDHANATQAMLLYMQDTWDYLKKQDEVSAALSTGVATQAELLAAGYNSNPRKLPGYLSRGGAAWRTLIPEETKMYLRIYSAVEANVDFDGRS
;
A
#
# COMPACT_ATOMS: atom_id res chain seq x y z
N MET A 1 30.89 11.69 9.36
CA MET A 1 31.10 10.94 8.10
C MET A 1 29.77 10.34 7.68
N ARG A 2 29.10 10.91 6.67
CA ARG A 2 27.79 10.45 6.18
C ARG A 2 27.98 9.34 5.14
N LYS A 3 27.42 8.17 5.39
CA LYS A 3 27.26 7.10 4.38
C LYS A 3 25.77 6.94 4.11
N THR A 4 25.29 7.63 3.08
CA THR A 4 24.03 7.34 2.40
C THR A 4 24.14 5.96 1.76
N LEU A 5 23.31 5.02 2.22
CA LEU A 5 23.20 3.70 1.59
C LEU A 5 22.33 3.82 0.34
N PHE A 6 22.94 3.39 -0.77
CA PHE A 6 22.46 3.42 -2.13
C PHE A 6 21.28 2.48 -2.35
N SER A 7 20.24 2.98 -3.03
CA SER A 7 19.48 2.20 -4.00
C SER A 7 19.81 2.75 -5.38
N VAL A 8 20.34 1.89 -6.25
CA VAL A 8 20.75 2.19 -7.63
C VAL A 8 19.66 1.66 -8.55
N LEU A 9 19.04 2.49 -9.40
CA LEU A 9 18.79 2.31 -10.85
C LEU A 9 17.73 3.33 -11.40
N PRO A 10 17.57 3.48 -12.74
CA PRO A 10 17.97 4.66 -13.48
C PRO A 10 16.84 5.64 -13.83
N LEU A 11 17.25 6.87 -14.10
CA LEU A 11 16.46 7.96 -14.68
C LEU A 11 15.77 7.52 -15.99
N LEU A 12 14.44 7.58 -16.03
CA LEU A 12 13.67 7.64 -17.29
C LEU A 12 13.10 9.03 -17.46
N VAL A 13 13.62 9.73 -18.48
CA VAL A 13 13.20 11.06 -18.90
C VAL A 13 11.79 10.98 -19.48
N PHE A 14 10.81 11.64 -18.85
CA PHE A 14 9.49 11.88 -19.43
C PHE A 14 9.47 13.25 -20.11
N LEU A 15 9.46 13.24 -21.45
CA LEU A 15 9.03 14.36 -22.28
C LEU A 15 7.51 14.24 -22.46
N GLY A 16 6.75 15.13 -21.83
CA GLY A 16 5.33 15.29 -22.12
C GLY A 16 5.11 16.26 -23.27
N PRO A 17 4.15 16.01 -24.18
CA PRO A 17 3.55 17.06 -24.96
C PRO A 17 2.14 17.36 -24.48
N THR A 18 1.82 18.64 -24.60
CA THR A 18 0.57 19.33 -24.28
C THR A 18 -0.46 19.23 -25.42
N TYR A 19 -1.71 19.49 -25.04
CA TYR A 19 -2.83 20.07 -25.82
C TYR A 19 -3.93 19.21 -26.48
N ALA A 20 -5.16 19.62 -26.11
CA ALA A 20 -6.31 20.07 -26.93
C ALA A 20 -7.09 19.09 -27.82
N GLY A 21 -8.25 18.67 -27.29
CA GLY A 21 -9.61 18.86 -27.81
C GLY A 21 -9.96 18.65 -29.30
N LEU A 22 -10.94 17.77 -29.55
CA LEU A 22 -12.04 17.88 -30.57
C LEU A 22 -12.97 16.62 -30.47
N PRO A 23 -14.17 16.59 -31.08
CA PRO A 23 -15.42 16.36 -30.37
C PRO A 23 -16.03 14.96 -30.53
N SER A 24 -16.92 14.65 -29.60
CA SER A 24 -17.72 13.43 -29.48
C SER A 24 -18.70 13.24 -30.64
N PHE A 25 -18.66 12.08 -31.28
CA PHE A 25 -19.74 11.57 -32.14
C PHE A 25 -20.45 10.41 -31.43
N LEU A 26 -21.74 10.60 -31.17
CA LEU A 26 -22.67 9.62 -30.62
C LEU A 26 -23.01 8.55 -31.68
N GLY A 27 -22.93 7.28 -31.30
CA GLY A 27 -23.39 6.14 -32.08
C GLY A 27 -23.85 5.00 -31.17
N LEU A 28 -25.17 4.86 -31.07
CA LEU A 28 -25.88 3.82 -30.33
C LEU A 28 -25.57 2.41 -30.86
N PHE A 29 -25.12 1.51 -29.98
CA PHE A 29 -25.32 0.07 -30.14
C PHE A 29 -25.78 -0.54 -28.81
N ALA A 30 -27.02 -1.00 -28.79
CA ALA A 30 -27.60 -1.78 -27.70
C ALA A 30 -27.25 -3.27 -27.92
N GLY A 31 -26.39 -3.80 -27.06
CA GLY A 31 -26.12 -5.24 -26.92
C GLY A 31 -26.86 -5.83 -25.71
N PRO A 32 -27.00 -7.16 -25.63
CA PRO A 32 -27.98 -7.81 -24.76
C PRO A 32 -27.61 -7.73 -23.28
N SER A 33 -28.67 -7.65 -22.47
CA SER A 33 -28.67 -7.50 -21.02
C SER A 33 -27.83 -8.58 -20.32
N ALA A 34 -26.70 -8.17 -19.75
CA ALA A 34 -25.96 -8.99 -18.80
C ALA A 34 -26.81 -9.15 -17.52
N MET A 35 -27.01 -10.40 -17.09
CA MET A 35 -27.63 -10.71 -15.80
C MET A 35 -26.92 -9.93 -14.70
N ARG A 36 -27.68 -9.04 -14.05
CA ARG A 36 -27.25 -8.24 -12.92
C ARG A 36 -27.08 -9.16 -11.71
N VAL A 37 -25.88 -9.68 -11.51
CA VAL A 37 -25.48 -10.30 -10.23
C VAL A 37 -25.50 -9.18 -9.20
N GLU A 38 -26.43 -9.24 -8.24
CA GLU A 38 -26.42 -8.30 -7.12
C GLU A 38 -25.11 -8.47 -6.33
N PRO A 39 -24.32 -7.41 -6.18
CA PRO A 39 -23.09 -7.50 -5.42
C PRO A 39 -23.39 -7.71 -3.93
N ASN A 40 -22.99 -8.87 -3.41
CA ASN A 40 -23.17 -9.29 -2.02
C ASN A 40 -22.21 -8.56 -1.04
N TYR A 41 -21.84 -7.30 -1.31
CA TYR A 41 -20.87 -6.50 -0.53
C TYR A 41 -21.43 -5.89 0.77
N LEU A 42 -22.66 -6.23 1.17
CA LEU A 42 -23.34 -5.60 2.31
C LEU A 42 -23.22 -6.37 3.62
N ARG A 43 -22.59 -7.54 3.64
CA ARG A 43 -22.32 -8.26 4.87
C ARG A 43 -20.90 -7.95 5.34
N ARG A 44 -20.79 -6.99 6.28
CA ARG A 44 -19.55 -6.83 7.05
C ARG A 44 -19.40 -8.06 7.94
N PRO A 45 -18.33 -8.87 7.82
CA PRO A 45 -18.00 -9.80 8.87
C PRO A 45 -17.82 -9.04 10.18
N LYS A 46 -18.37 -9.58 11.26
CA LYS A 46 -18.22 -9.00 12.59
C LYS A 46 -16.74 -9.14 12.97
N ALA A 47 -16.09 -8.03 13.31
CA ALA A 47 -14.68 -8.05 13.70
C ALA A 47 -14.45 -9.10 14.80
N SER A 48 -13.37 -9.88 14.68
CA SER A 48 -13.03 -10.86 15.70
C SER A 48 -12.80 -10.18 17.05
N PRO A 49 -13.24 -10.79 18.17
CA PRO A 49 -12.89 -10.33 19.51
C PRO A 49 -11.38 -10.17 19.73
N ALA A 50 -10.52 -10.96 19.07
CA ALA A 50 -9.07 -10.82 19.23
C ALA A 50 -8.53 -9.58 18.50
N ALA A 51 -9.00 -9.32 17.28
CA ALA A 51 -8.67 -8.11 16.54
C ALA A 51 -9.18 -6.85 17.24
N GLU A 52 -10.39 -6.89 17.81
CA GLU A 52 -10.93 -5.79 18.63
C GLU A 52 -10.10 -5.54 19.89
N ARG A 53 -9.70 -6.60 20.62
CA ARG A 53 -8.81 -6.47 21.79
C ARG A 53 -7.47 -5.84 21.42
N LEU A 54 -6.84 -6.29 20.33
CA LEU A 54 -5.56 -5.72 19.89
C LEU A 54 -5.71 -4.25 19.50
N ARG A 55 -6.76 -3.90 18.74
CA ARG A 55 -7.07 -2.48 18.41
C ARG A 55 -7.25 -1.64 19.67
N GLY A 56 -8.00 -2.14 20.65
CA GLY A 56 -8.16 -1.47 21.94
C GLY A 56 -6.83 -1.18 22.64
N ARG A 57 -5.92 -2.15 22.65
CA ARG A 57 -4.56 -2.00 23.20
C ARG A 57 -3.71 -1.02 22.40
N ILE A 58 -3.79 -1.04 21.06
CA ILE A 58 -3.11 -0.07 20.19
C ILE A 58 -3.62 1.34 20.47
N ASP A 59 -4.93 1.53 20.62
CA ASP A 59 -5.52 2.84 20.93
C ASP A 59 -5.12 3.33 22.32
N GLU A 60 -5.04 2.45 23.30
CA GLU A 60 -4.49 2.74 24.63
C GLU A 60 -3.01 3.14 24.57
N ALA A 61 -2.18 2.36 23.89
CA ALA A 61 -0.79 2.68 23.64
C ALA A 61 -0.62 4.05 22.96
N LYS A 62 -1.44 4.37 21.95
CA LYS A 62 -1.45 5.70 21.32
C LYS A 62 -1.81 6.81 22.31
N ARG A 63 -2.76 6.58 23.23
CA ARG A 63 -3.13 7.56 24.26
C ARG A 63 -1.99 7.78 25.24
N GLU A 64 -1.32 6.73 25.70
CA GLU A 64 -0.17 6.86 26.61
C GLU A 64 1.00 7.58 25.94
N LEU A 65 1.35 7.20 24.71
CA LEU A 65 2.42 7.85 23.96
C LEU A 65 2.16 9.34 23.69
N LYS A 66 0.89 9.75 23.55
CA LYS A 66 0.52 11.17 23.40
C LYS A 66 0.73 12.00 24.67
N LYS A 67 0.82 11.38 25.84
CA LYS A 67 1.15 12.06 27.11
C LYS A 67 2.65 12.34 27.24
N VAL A 68 3.49 11.68 26.44
CA VAL A 68 4.93 11.90 26.45
C VAL A 68 5.24 13.26 25.84
N SER A 69 5.51 14.24 26.69
CA SER A 69 5.99 15.57 26.31
C SER A 69 7.49 15.52 26.04
N ASP A 70 7.86 15.04 24.86
CA ASP A 70 9.26 15.03 24.41
C ASP A 70 9.38 15.41 22.94
N ASP A 71 10.05 16.52 22.69
CA ASP A 71 10.31 17.06 21.35
C ASP A 71 11.68 16.62 20.81
N SER A 72 12.37 15.69 21.49
CA SER A 72 13.60 15.08 20.99
C SER A 72 13.39 14.57 19.57
N LEU A 73 14.23 15.06 18.64
CA LEU A 73 14.26 14.60 17.26
C LEU A 73 15.04 13.30 17.11
N ASP A 74 15.89 12.96 18.07
CA ASP A 74 16.83 11.86 17.98
C ASP A 74 16.29 10.57 18.60
N ASP A 75 15.20 10.65 19.37
CA ASP A 75 14.64 9.52 20.10
C ASP A 75 13.32 9.03 19.51
N VAL A 76 13.05 7.75 19.73
CA VAL A 76 11.73 7.13 19.54
C VAL A 76 11.22 6.63 20.89
N THR A 77 9.90 6.51 21.01
CA THR A 77 9.28 5.87 22.18
C THR A 77 8.41 4.71 21.71
N LEU A 78 8.67 3.51 22.22
CA LEU A 78 7.87 2.32 21.92
C LEU A 78 6.92 2.07 23.09
N ALA A 79 5.66 1.81 22.77
CA ALA A 79 4.72 1.21 23.69
C ALA A 79 4.72 -0.31 23.46
N VAL A 80 4.93 -1.05 24.54
CA VAL A 80 4.87 -2.52 24.57
C VAL A 80 3.90 -2.92 25.66
N ALA A 81 3.36 -4.12 25.56
CA ALA A 81 2.51 -4.64 26.62
C ALA A 81 2.87 -6.06 27.02
N ASP A 82 2.77 -6.31 28.31
CA ASP A 82 3.12 -7.60 28.89
C ASP A 82 2.01 -8.66 28.68
N SER A 83 2.19 -9.82 29.31
CA SER A 83 1.24 -10.95 29.25
C SER A 83 -0.10 -10.66 29.93
N LYS A 84 -0.16 -9.69 30.85
CA LYS A 84 -1.41 -9.23 31.49
C LYS A 84 -2.13 -8.18 30.66
N GLY A 85 -1.43 -7.57 29.72
CA GLY A 85 -1.94 -6.52 28.85
C GLY A 85 -1.56 -5.12 29.29
N ASP A 86 -0.81 -4.98 30.38
CA ASP A 86 -0.39 -3.68 30.91
C ASP A 86 0.58 -3.01 29.92
N VAL A 87 0.28 -1.77 29.53
CA VAL A 87 1.07 -1.01 28.56
C VAL A 87 2.15 -0.23 29.28
N GLN A 88 3.40 -0.42 28.86
CA GLN A 88 4.55 0.35 29.33
C GLN A 88 5.31 0.96 28.15
N THR A 89 6.00 2.07 28.39
CA THR A 89 6.78 2.75 27.35
C THR A 89 8.27 2.60 27.56
N LEU A 90 9.04 2.46 26.50
CA LEU A 90 10.51 2.47 26.50
C LEU A 90 11.02 3.50 25.49
N ARG A 91 12.15 4.13 25.80
CA ARG A 91 12.82 5.06 24.90
C ARG A 91 14.05 4.40 24.28
N ALA A 92 14.33 4.77 23.03
CA ALA A 92 15.52 4.36 22.30
C ALA A 92 15.97 5.50 21.39
N THR A 93 17.26 5.60 21.13
CA THR A 93 17.73 6.50 20.07
C THR A 93 17.30 5.96 18.70
N LYS A 94 17.13 6.84 17.72
CA LYS A 94 16.90 6.45 16.32
C LYS A 94 18.05 5.62 15.76
N GLU A 95 19.28 5.88 16.21
CA GLU A 95 20.46 5.10 15.80
C GLU A 95 20.31 3.63 16.22
N GLU A 96 20.03 3.39 17.49
CA GLU A 96 19.80 2.03 18.02
C GLU A 96 18.58 1.38 17.34
N PHE A 97 17.48 2.12 17.22
CA PHE A 97 16.22 1.61 16.65
C PHE A 97 16.35 1.24 15.17
N LEU A 98 17.21 1.93 14.41
CA LEU A 98 17.41 1.67 12.98
C LEU A 98 18.63 0.80 12.69
N GLN A 99 19.32 0.31 13.72
CA GLN A 99 20.47 -0.57 13.55
C GLN A 99 20.00 -1.99 13.20
N LYS A 100 20.33 -2.46 12.00
CA LYS A 100 20.00 -3.82 11.56
C LYS A 100 20.62 -4.87 12.48
N GLY A 101 19.79 -5.73 13.08
CA GLY A 101 20.24 -6.75 14.03
C GLY A 101 20.83 -6.16 15.31
N GLY A 102 20.58 -4.88 15.58
CA GLY A 102 20.99 -4.22 16.82
C GLY A 102 20.25 -4.77 18.01
N GLU A 103 20.93 -4.79 19.15
CA GLU A 103 20.35 -5.13 20.45
C GLU A 103 20.73 -4.05 21.45
N PHE A 104 19.79 -3.62 22.27
CA PHE A 104 20.03 -2.64 23.32
C PHE A 104 19.10 -2.88 24.51
N ASN A 105 19.48 -2.37 25.67
CA ASN A 105 18.64 -2.39 26.86
C ASN A 105 17.94 -1.04 27.01
N ALA A 106 16.65 -1.06 27.28
CA ALA A 106 15.86 0.13 27.56
C ALA A 106 15.16 -0.01 28.92
N VAL A 107 15.05 1.09 29.66
CA VAL A 107 14.29 1.13 30.91
C VAL A 107 12.85 1.52 30.57
N SER A 108 11.89 0.70 31.01
CA SER A 108 10.46 0.98 30.83
C SER A 108 9.98 2.09 31.76
N SER A 109 8.78 2.63 31.49
CA SER A 109 8.09 3.58 32.36
C SER A 109 7.92 3.08 33.80
N ASP A 110 7.95 1.76 33.99
CA ASP A 110 7.74 1.07 35.26
C ASP A 110 9.08 0.72 35.93
N GLY A 111 10.20 1.18 35.37
CA GLY A 111 11.54 0.97 35.91
C GLY A 111 12.17 -0.40 35.60
N LYS A 112 11.52 -1.23 34.77
CA LYS A 112 12.07 -2.54 34.37
C LYS A 112 13.08 -2.37 33.25
N VAL A 113 14.19 -3.12 33.31
CA VAL A 113 15.13 -3.20 32.19
C VAL A 113 14.63 -4.24 31.21
N LEU A 114 14.41 -3.83 29.96
CA LEU A 114 13.97 -4.69 28.87
C LEU A 114 15.06 -4.77 27.82
N LYS A 115 15.27 -5.96 27.26
CA LYS A 115 16.10 -6.16 26.08
C LYS A 115 15.25 -5.93 24.83
N VAL A 116 15.73 -5.08 23.93
CA VAL A 116 15.13 -4.80 22.62
C VAL A 116 16.05 -5.32 21.53
N SER A 117 15.52 -6.16 20.63
CA SER A 117 16.23 -6.65 19.46
C SER A 117 15.54 -6.16 18.19
N VAL A 118 16.28 -5.44 17.33
CA VAL A 118 15.76 -4.92 16.06
C VAL A 118 15.70 -6.05 15.02
N VAL A 119 14.48 -6.51 14.74
CA VAL A 119 14.23 -7.58 13.75
C VAL A 119 14.44 -7.04 12.34
N ARG A 120 13.87 -5.87 12.05
CA ARG A 120 13.93 -5.25 10.72
C ARG A 120 13.84 -3.73 10.83
N PRO A 121 14.91 -2.98 10.53
CA PRO A 121 14.85 -1.53 10.50
C PRO A 121 14.09 -1.05 9.25
N ASN A 122 13.09 -0.20 9.44
CA ASN A 122 12.29 0.39 8.38
C ASN A 122 11.56 1.67 8.84
N TYR A 123 12.31 2.67 9.27
CA TYR A 123 11.76 3.97 9.68
C TYR A 123 10.66 3.81 10.76
N VAL A 124 9.46 4.36 10.56
CA VAL A 124 8.30 4.17 11.48
C VAL A 124 7.79 2.73 11.53
N ASN A 125 8.10 1.90 10.53
CA ASN A 125 7.67 0.51 10.42
C ASN A 125 8.78 -0.47 10.85
N THR A 126 9.75 -0.01 11.64
CA THR A 126 10.77 -0.89 12.21
C THR A 126 10.12 -1.92 13.12
N ALA A 127 10.39 -3.20 12.86
CA ALA A 127 9.94 -4.30 13.69
C ALA A 127 10.99 -4.65 14.75
N VAL A 128 10.54 -4.83 15.99
CA VAL A 128 11.39 -5.15 17.16
C VAL A 128 10.79 -6.30 17.95
N ARG A 129 11.64 -7.08 18.63
CA ARG A 129 11.24 -7.96 19.74
C ARG A 129 11.66 -7.32 21.04
N VAL A 130 10.83 -7.47 22.07
CA VAL A 130 11.10 -6.95 23.40
C VAL A 130 10.92 -8.06 24.42
N THR A 131 11.92 -8.27 25.26
CA THR A 131 11.92 -9.32 26.29
C THR A 131 12.34 -8.76 27.64
N ASP A 132 11.77 -9.27 28.73
CA ASP A 132 12.22 -8.94 30.08
C ASP A 132 13.45 -9.78 30.52
N ALA A 133 13.81 -9.68 31.81
CA ALA A 133 14.99 -10.35 32.36
C ALA A 133 14.78 -11.88 32.49
N GLU A 134 13.53 -12.30 32.63
CA GLU A 134 13.09 -13.69 32.69
C GLU A 134 13.03 -14.34 31.29
N GLY A 135 13.05 -13.51 30.24
CA GLY A 135 13.00 -13.94 28.85
C GLY A 135 11.59 -14.01 28.27
N ASP A 136 10.59 -13.51 29.00
CA ASP A 136 9.22 -13.43 28.51
C ASP A 136 9.11 -12.32 27.44
N GLU A 137 8.45 -12.63 26.33
CA GLU A 137 8.27 -11.69 25.22
C GLU A 137 7.09 -10.74 25.50
N LEU A 138 7.35 -9.44 25.36
CA LEU A 138 6.34 -8.39 25.40
C LEU A 138 5.88 -8.07 24.00
N GLN A 139 4.59 -7.80 23.84
CA GLN A 139 3.99 -7.48 22.55
C GLN A 139 4.28 -6.01 22.20
N PRO A 140 5.03 -5.72 21.11
CA PRO A 140 5.17 -4.36 20.60
C PRO A 140 3.82 -3.87 20.06
N LEU A 141 3.40 -2.68 20.48
CA LEU A 141 2.11 -2.11 20.10
C LEU A 141 2.27 -0.92 19.17
N VAL A 142 3.00 0.13 19.56
CA VAL A 142 3.07 1.37 18.78
C VAL A 142 4.43 2.03 18.98
N VAL A 143 5.02 2.56 17.90
CA VAL A 143 6.13 3.50 17.97
C VAL A 143 5.62 4.93 17.83
N ARG A 144 6.01 5.80 18.76
CA ARG A 144 6.01 7.25 18.61
C ARG A 144 7.32 7.64 17.95
N TYR A 145 7.25 8.11 16.71
CA TYR A 145 8.41 8.43 15.90
C TYR A 145 8.38 9.90 15.46
N PRO A 146 9.31 10.75 15.94
CA PRO A 146 9.48 12.12 15.46
C PRO A 146 9.92 12.13 13.99
N VAL A 147 9.07 12.59 13.10
CA VAL A 147 9.37 12.73 11.66
C VAL A 147 10.04 14.08 11.45
N GLU A 148 11.28 14.03 10.97
CA GLU A 148 12.09 15.22 10.73
C GLU A 148 12.04 15.62 9.25
N ARG A 149 11.95 16.92 8.98
CA ARG A 149 12.16 17.52 7.66
C ARG A 149 13.03 18.76 7.83
N GLU A 150 14.13 18.81 7.07
CA GLU A 150 15.06 19.96 7.07
C GLU A 150 15.59 20.32 8.47
N GLY A 151 15.94 19.35 9.32
CA GLY A 151 16.47 19.63 10.67
C GLY A 151 15.39 19.97 11.70
N LYS A 152 14.10 19.89 11.35
CA LYS A 152 12.99 20.33 12.21
C LYS A 152 11.94 19.23 12.35
N LEU A 153 11.27 19.22 13.51
CA LEU A 153 10.11 18.38 13.72
C LEU A 153 9.03 18.77 12.70
N HIS A 154 8.64 17.83 11.86
CA HIS A 154 7.56 18.00 10.91
C HIS A 154 6.24 17.49 11.49
N GLU A 155 6.25 16.26 11.99
CA GLU A 155 5.11 15.61 12.64
C GLU A 155 5.60 14.50 13.57
N VAL A 156 4.71 13.97 14.43
CA VAL A 156 4.99 12.77 15.22
C VAL A 156 4.10 11.65 14.70
N ALA A 157 4.72 10.59 14.18
CA ALA A 157 4.03 9.40 13.72
C ALA A 157 3.72 8.46 14.90
N TYR A 158 2.57 7.80 14.86
CA TYR A 158 2.19 6.73 15.78
C TYR A 158 1.89 5.49 14.96
N TYR A 159 2.86 4.58 14.86
CA TYR A 159 2.81 3.49 13.88
C TYR A 159 2.98 2.12 14.55
N THR A 160 2.27 1.12 14.07
CA THR A 160 2.36 -0.27 14.51
C THR A 160 3.07 -1.08 13.42
N SER A 161 4.24 -1.63 13.72
CA SER A 161 4.94 -2.50 12.78
C SER A 161 4.22 -3.84 12.63
N ALA A 162 4.24 -4.43 11.44
CA ALA A 162 3.88 -5.83 11.28
C ALA A 162 4.96 -6.71 11.92
N HIS A 163 4.63 -7.26 13.08
CA HIS A 163 5.48 -8.15 13.87
C HIS A 163 4.79 -9.51 13.99
N PRO A 164 5.52 -10.65 13.94
CA PRO A 164 4.90 -11.97 14.06
C PRO A 164 4.04 -12.14 15.33
N ALA A 165 4.39 -11.46 16.43
CA ALA A 165 3.61 -11.48 17.67
C ALA A 165 2.23 -10.79 17.58
N VAL A 166 1.96 -10.03 16.53
CA VAL A 166 0.64 -9.42 16.25
C VAL A 166 0.00 -10.00 14.99
N GLU A 167 0.63 -10.99 14.34
CA GLU A 167 0.15 -11.56 13.09
C GLU A 167 -0.74 -12.78 13.38
N ASN A 168 -1.99 -12.71 12.93
CA ASN A 168 -2.88 -13.86 12.89
C ASN A 168 -3.87 -13.71 11.74
N LYS A 169 -4.54 -14.81 11.37
CA LYS A 169 -5.45 -14.86 10.21
C LYS A 169 -6.57 -13.82 10.26
N GLU A 170 -7.07 -13.50 11.45
CA GLU A 170 -8.17 -12.53 11.62
C GLU A 170 -7.70 -11.10 11.35
N ILE A 171 -6.47 -10.76 11.78
CA ILE A 171 -5.85 -9.47 11.52
C ILE A 171 -5.49 -9.35 10.03
N VAL A 172 -4.95 -10.40 9.42
CA VAL A 172 -4.70 -10.46 7.98
C VAL A 172 -5.99 -10.26 7.18
N SER A 173 -7.10 -10.93 7.56
CA SER A 173 -8.42 -10.74 6.92
C SER A 173 -8.90 -9.29 7.03
N ALA A 174 -8.83 -8.71 8.24
CA ALA A 174 -9.24 -7.32 8.47
C ALA A 174 -8.43 -6.32 7.63
N GLY A 175 -7.18 -6.65 7.30
CA GLY A 175 -6.34 -5.88 6.40
C GLY A 175 -6.81 -5.90 4.95
N GLY A 176 -7.15 -7.09 4.43
CA GLY A 176 -7.75 -7.24 3.10
C GLY A 176 -9.09 -6.51 3.00
N GLU A 177 -9.95 -6.67 4.00
CA GLU A 177 -11.24 -5.97 4.08
C GLU A 177 -11.08 -4.45 4.05
N TYR A 178 -10.08 -3.91 4.76
CA TYR A 178 -9.80 -2.47 4.74
C TYR A 178 -9.46 -1.97 3.33
N VAL A 179 -8.56 -2.67 2.60
CA VAL A 179 -8.18 -2.30 1.23
C VAL A 179 -9.40 -2.31 0.32
N ARG A 180 -10.19 -3.41 0.37
CA ARG A 180 -11.39 -3.57 -0.44
C ARG A 180 -12.43 -2.48 -0.16
N GLU A 181 -12.70 -2.21 1.12
CA GLU A 181 -13.66 -1.19 1.54
C GLU A 181 -13.28 0.20 1.00
N ARG A 182 -12.00 0.57 1.09
CA ARG A 182 -11.54 1.88 0.57
C ARG A 182 -11.70 2.00 -0.94
N LEU A 183 -11.40 0.93 -1.70
CA LEU A 183 -11.60 0.91 -3.15
C LEU A 183 -13.10 0.94 -3.53
N ASP A 184 -13.95 0.19 -2.83
CA ASP A 184 -15.39 0.20 -3.05
C ASP A 184 -16.03 1.56 -2.73
N GLU A 185 -15.57 2.21 -1.64
CA GLU A 185 -15.98 3.57 -1.31
C GLU A 185 -15.55 4.57 -2.38
N ALA A 186 -14.32 4.47 -2.88
CA ALA A 186 -13.83 5.31 -3.96
C ALA A 186 -14.66 5.12 -5.24
N ALA A 187 -14.92 3.89 -5.66
CA ALA A 187 -15.76 3.59 -6.82
C ALA A 187 -17.18 4.16 -6.67
N ARG A 188 -17.80 4.03 -5.49
CA ARG A 188 -19.12 4.63 -5.20
C ARG A 188 -19.11 6.15 -5.28
N ARG A 189 -18.08 6.81 -4.74
CA ARG A 189 -17.93 8.27 -4.80
C ARG A 189 -17.75 8.77 -6.23
N LEU A 190 -16.89 8.11 -6.99
CA LEU A 190 -16.66 8.44 -8.40
C LEU A 190 -17.92 8.24 -9.25
N ALA A 191 -18.66 7.15 -9.03
CA ALA A 191 -19.95 6.95 -9.69
C ALA A 191 -20.96 8.06 -9.37
N SER A 192 -20.98 8.57 -8.12
CA SER A 192 -21.89 9.66 -7.72
C SER A 192 -21.63 11.01 -8.42
N VAL A 193 -20.42 11.20 -8.96
CA VAL A 193 -20.04 12.39 -9.75
C VAL A 193 -20.00 12.13 -11.26
N GLY A 194 -20.48 10.95 -11.69
CA GLY A 194 -20.58 10.56 -13.10
C GLY A 194 -19.28 10.05 -13.71
N GLU A 195 -18.41 9.43 -12.89
CA GLU A 195 -17.17 8.76 -13.26
C GLU A 195 -17.23 7.28 -12.81
N PRO A 196 -18.12 6.43 -13.36
CA PRO A 196 -18.24 5.04 -12.91
C PRO A 196 -16.99 4.22 -13.25
N ILE A 197 -16.60 3.33 -12.34
CA ILE A 197 -15.44 2.44 -12.49
C ILE A 197 -15.91 1.02 -12.78
N ASP A 198 -15.29 0.36 -13.76
CA ASP A 198 -15.51 -1.05 -14.06
C ASP A 198 -15.13 -1.92 -12.84
N PRO A 199 -16.00 -2.81 -12.34
CA PRO A 199 -15.68 -3.70 -11.22
C PRO A 199 -14.38 -4.49 -11.41
N ALA A 200 -14.06 -4.91 -12.63
CA ALA A 200 -12.81 -5.61 -12.90
C ALA A 200 -11.56 -4.71 -12.70
N VAL A 201 -11.69 -3.40 -12.93
CA VAL A 201 -10.63 -2.43 -12.62
C VAL A 201 -10.44 -2.31 -11.11
N VAL A 202 -11.54 -2.31 -10.34
CA VAL A 202 -11.48 -2.32 -8.86
C VAL A 202 -10.78 -3.57 -8.34
N ASP A 203 -11.11 -4.74 -8.92
CA ASP A 203 -10.48 -5.99 -8.53
C ASP A 203 -8.97 -5.96 -8.81
N VAL A 204 -8.53 -5.51 -9.99
CA VAL A 204 -7.10 -5.37 -10.28
C VAL A 204 -6.45 -4.38 -9.31
N ALA A 205 -7.07 -3.24 -9.02
CA ALA A 205 -6.53 -2.23 -8.11
C ALA A 205 -6.25 -2.79 -6.71
N GLU A 206 -7.14 -3.65 -6.21
CA GLU A 206 -6.96 -4.34 -4.92
C GLU A 206 -5.67 -5.17 -4.87
N ARG A 207 -5.32 -5.86 -5.97
CA ARG A 207 -4.07 -6.63 -6.07
C ARG A 207 -2.87 -5.70 -6.09
N LEU A 208 -2.96 -4.60 -6.84
CA LEU A 208 -1.86 -3.65 -6.95
C LEU A 208 -1.52 -3.01 -5.61
N CYS A 209 -2.49 -2.78 -4.72
CA CYS A 209 -2.22 -2.33 -3.35
C CYS A 209 -1.34 -3.29 -2.53
N HIS A 210 -1.18 -4.55 -2.95
CA HIS A 210 -0.20 -5.49 -2.41
C HIS A 210 1.11 -5.48 -3.21
N VAL A 211 1.02 -5.45 -4.54
CA VAL A 211 2.20 -5.41 -5.42
C VAL A 211 3.08 -4.19 -5.10
N GLU A 212 2.49 -3.00 -4.95
CA GLU A 212 3.20 -1.73 -4.71
C GLU A 212 4.04 -1.71 -3.42
N HIS A 213 3.72 -2.59 -2.46
CA HIS A 213 4.42 -2.65 -1.17
C HIS A 213 5.19 -3.95 -0.97
N THR A 214 5.33 -4.74 -2.03
CA THR A 214 6.18 -5.94 -2.04
C THR A 214 7.61 -5.55 -2.40
N ASP A 215 8.54 -5.70 -1.47
CA ASP A 215 9.97 -5.51 -1.75
C ASP A 215 10.48 -6.60 -2.71
N HIS A 216 11.03 -6.18 -3.85
CA HIS A 216 11.48 -7.09 -4.91
C HIS A 216 12.56 -8.09 -4.44
N LYS A 217 13.45 -7.67 -3.54
CA LYS A 217 14.51 -8.55 -3.04
C LYS A 217 13.93 -9.58 -2.09
N ARG A 218 13.08 -9.15 -1.15
CA ARG A 218 12.39 -10.05 -0.23
C ARG A 218 11.52 -11.05 -0.99
N PHE A 219 10.77 -10.61 -2.00
CA PHE A 219 9.97 -11.49 -2.84
C PHE A 219 10.79 -12.61 -3.50
N MET A 220 12.05 -12.34 -3.83
CA MET A 220 12.94 -13.32 -4.45
C MET A 220 13.63 -14.25 -3.45
N THR A 221 13.61 -13.94 -2.15
CA THR A 221 14.39 -14.66 -1.13
C THR A 221 13.59 -15.17 0.06
N GLU A 222 12.38 -14.69 0.24
CA GLU A 222 11.47 -15.02 1.35
C GLU A 222 10.21 -15.72 0.81
N ASP A 223 9.43 -16.32 1.69
CA ASP A 223 8.12 -16.87 1.35
C ASP A 223 7.14 -15.75 0.98
N SER A 224 6.60 -15.80 -0.24
CA SER A 224 5.73 -14.74 -0.76
C SER A 224 4.40 -14.64 -0.01
N ALA A 225 3.85 -15.76 0.47
CA ALA A 225 2.59 -15.73 1.22
C ALA A 225 2.76 -14.91 2.51
N SER A 226 3.82 -15.17 3.27
CA SER A 226 4.17 -14.42 4.48
C SER A 226 4.35 -12.91 4.21
N LEU A 227 4.91 -12.53 3.05
CA LEU A 227 5.03 -11.10 2.67
C LEU A 227 3.68 -10.42 2.47
N PHE A 228 2.73 -11.12 1.86
CA PHE A 228 1.38 -10.58 1.63
C PHE A 228 0.56 -10.52 2.92
N GLU A 229 0.73 -11.49 3.82
CA GLU A 229 0.16 -11.46 5.17
C GLU A 229 0.72 -10.28 5.99
N GLU A 230 2.03 -10.00 5.88
CA GLU A 230 2.66 -8.83 6.50
C GLU A 230 2.05 -7.51 5.98
N ILE A 231 1.88 -7.37 4.66
CA ILE A 231 1.27 -6.18 4.03
C ILE A 231 -0.17 -5.99 4.50
N ARG A 232 -0.98 -7.04 4.50
CA ARG A 232 -2.37 -6.99 4.98
C ARG A 232 -2.42 -6.63 6.46
N THR A 233 -1.54 -7.21 7.28
CA THR A 233 -1.42 -6.88 8.69
C THR A 233 -1.13 -5.39 8.90
N LEU A 234 -0.27 -4.77 8.08
CA LEU A 234 -0.04 -3.31 8.16
C LEU A 234 -1.29 -2.48 7.88
N TYR A 235 -2.13 -2.88 6.93
CA TYR A 235 -3.41 -2.23 6.68
C TYR A 235 -4.37 -2.36 7.87
N ALA A 236 -4.43 -3.53 8.49
CA ALA A 236 -5.29 -3.78 9.64
C ALA A 236 -4.89 -2.94 10.87
N LEU A 237 -3.59 -2.78 11.10
CA LEU A 237 -3.04 -2.16 12.31
C LEU A 237 -2.94 -0.62 12.21
N ASN A 238 -2.74 -0.08 11.01
CA ASN A 238 -2.52 1.36 10.83
C ASN A 238 -3.63 2.06 10.01
N ALA A 239 -4.49 1.31 9.32
CA ALA A 239 -5.61 1.85 8.54
C ALA A 239 -5.19 3.03 7.64
N GLY A 240 -5.77 4.22 7.84
CA GLY A 240 -5.47 5.40 7.03
C GLY A 240 -4.03 5.90 7.13
N ASP A 241 -3.25 5.46 8.13
CA ASP A 241 -1.84 5.80 8.28
C ASP A 241 -0.90 4.79 7.59
N THR A 242 -1.42 3.64 7.12
CA THR A 242 -0.60 2.63 6.44
C THR A 242 0.08 3.22 5.21
N TYR A 243 1.41 3.07 5.13
CA TYR A 243 2.26 3.60 4.05
C TYR A 243 2.22 5.12 3.84
N ARG A 244 1.72 5.90 4.80
CA ARG A 244 1.72 7.38 4.77
C ARG A 244 3.10 8.00 4.51
N TYR A 245 4.16 7.30 4.91
CA TYR A 245 5.55 7.73 4.78
C TYR A 245 6.31 7.00 3.66
N SER A 246 5.66 6.11 2.91
CA SER A 246 6.29 5.40 1.80
C SER A 246 6.43 6.33 0.61
N VAL A 247 7.69 6.59 0.22
CA VAL A 247 8.03 7.39 -0.97
C VAL A 247 9.13 6.68 -1.76
N SER A 248 8.89 6.44 -3.04
CA SER A 248 9.89 5.84 -3.94
C SER A 248 10.91 6.88 -4.43
N SER A 249 11.98 6.41 -5.08
CA SER A 249 12.98 7.28 -5.72
C SER A 249 12.37 8.18 -6.82
N ALA A 250 11.30 7.72 -7.48
CA ALA A 250 10.55 8.49 -8.47
C ALA A 250 9.54 9.47 -7.83
N GLY A 251 9.46 9.52 -6.51
CA GLY A 251 8.50 10.33 -5.77
C GLY A 251 7.10 9.73 -5.69
N ALA A 252 6.93 8.45 -6.04
CA ALA A 252 5.65 7.77 -5.90
C ALA A 252 5.31 7.60 -4.42
N GLY A 253 4.06 7.90 -4.03
CA GLY A 253 3.71 8.09 -2.62
C GLY A 253 2.52 7.26 -2.14
N GLY A 254 2.52 6.92 -0.85
CA GLY A 254 1.36 6.37 -0.16
C GLY A 254 0.99 4.93 -0.55
N MET A 255 -0.25 4.56 -0.24
CA MET A 255 -0.84 3.22 -0.45
C MET A 255 -0.80 2.72 -1.91
N VAL A 256 -0.89 3.66 -2.86
CA VAL A 256 -1.07 3.32 -4.29
C VAL A 256 0.20 3.60 -5.10
N GLN A 257 1.24 4.16 -4.48
CA GLN A 257 2.51 4.51 -5.12
C GLN A 257 2.35 5.23 -6.48
N MET A 258 1.41 6.16 -6.57
CA MET A 258 1.24 6.99 -7.77
C MET A 258 2.29 8.12 -7.77
N ILE A 259 2.86 8.43 -8.94
CA ILE A 259 3.85 9.52 -9.09
C ILE A 259 3.18 10.90 -9.30
N PRO A 260 3.85 12.02 -8.95
CA PRO A 260 3.26 13.36 -9.03
C PRO A 260 2.73 13.75 -10.42
N PRO A 261 3.44 13.50 -11.54
CA PRO A 261 2.94 13.87 -12.87
C PRO A 261 1.64 13.13 -13.25
N THR A 262 1.56 11.84 -12.93
CA THR A 262 0.35 11.03 -13.18
C THR A 262 -0.82 11.59 -12.36
N TYR A 263 -0.61 11.85 -11.07
CA TYR A 263 -1.65 12.41 -10.22
C TYR A 263 -2.17 13.77 -10.71
N ALA A 264 -1.26 14.65 -11.14
CA ALA A 264 -1.63 15.94 -11.70
C ALA A 264 -2.48 15.80 -12.97
N GLY A 265 -2.09 14.90 -13.88
CA GLY A 265 -2.85 14.60 -15.09
C GLY A 265 -4.23 14.01 -14.79
N THR A 266 -4.33 13.04 -13.89
CA THR A 266 -5.61 12.46 -13.46
C THR A 266 -6.53 13.53 -12.86
N ARG A 267 -6.01 14.44 -12.04
CA ARG A 267 -6.81 15.54 -11.48
C ARG A 267 -7.31 16.51 -12.56
N GLU A 268 -6.47 16.83 -13.53
CA GLU A 268 -6.86 17.69 -14.66
C GLU A 268 -7.96 17.05 -15.53
N GLN A 269 -7.86 15.73 -15.75
CA GLN A 269 -8.81 14.96 -16.56
C GLN A 269 -10.16 14.76 -15.87
N HIS A 270 -10.16 14.64 -14.53
CA HIS A 270 -11.37 14.38 -13.74
C HIS A 270 -11.63 15.47 -12.69
N PRO A 271 -11.93 16.73 -13.11
CA PRO A 271 -12.16 17.82 -12.17
C PRO A 271 -13.36 17.58 -11.23
N ARG A 272 -14.32 16.76 -11.65
CA ARG A 272 -15.51 16.39 -10.86
C ARG A 272 -15.20 15.48 -9.66
N ALA A 273 -14.09 14.76 -9.69
CA ALA A 273 -13.66 13.90 -8.59
C ALA A 273 -13.10 14.70 -7.40
N ASN A 274 -12.83 16.00 -7.57
CA ASN A 274 -12.36 16.91 -6.52
C ASN A 274 -11.15 16.36 -5.74
N LEU A 275 -10.19 15.77 -6.45
CA LEU A 275 -8.95 15.27 -5.87
C LEU A 275 -8.16 16.43 -5.23
N LYS A 276 -7.48 16.15 -4.11
CA LYS A 276 -6.66 17.13 -3.38
C LYS A 276 -5.64 17.80 -4.29
N ALA A 277 -5.48 19.12 -4.14
CA ALA A 277 -4.52 19.88 -4.95
C ALA A 277 -3.07 19.53 -4.61
N ASP A 278 -2.76 19.38 -3.32
CA ASP A 278 -1.45 18.93 -2.87
C ASP A 278 -1.29 17.43 -3.07
N PHE A 279 -0.21 17.02 -3.74
CA PHE A 279 0.08 15.61 -4.04
C PHE A 279 0.38 14.81 -2.79
N VAL A 280 1.14 15.38 -1.84
CA VAL A 280 1.58 14.66 -0.64
C VAL A 280 0.38 14.41 0.27
N GLU A 281 -0.44 15.42 0.52
CA GLU A 281 -1.72 15.26 1.23
C GLU A 281 -2.65 14.29 0.48
N GLY A 282 -2.68 14.38 -0.85
CA GLY A 282 -3.45 13.51 -1.74
C GLY A 282 -3.10 12.02 -1.60
N MET A 283 -1.82 11.68 -1.62
CA MET A 283 -1.35 10.30 -1.54
C MET A 283 -1.33 9.74 -0.11
N ARG A 284 -1.27 10.62 0.90
CA ARG A 284 -1.39 10.24 2.32
C ARG A 284 -2.83 9.98 2.76
N ASP A 285 -3.81 10.53 2.05
CA ASP A 285 -5.23 10.27 2.28
C ASP A 285 -5.68 9.10 1.40
N HIS A 286 -5.88 7.92 2.01
CA HIS A 286 -6.28 6.72 1.27
C HIS A 286 -7.57 6.90 0.46
N ALA A 287 -8.52 7.71 0.93
CA ALA A 287 -9.76 7.94 0.19
C ALA A 287 -9.52 8.79 -1.07
N ASN A 288 -8.56 9.71 -1.03
CA ASN A 288 -8.14 10.45 -2.21
C ASN A 288 -7.26 9.59 -3.13
N ALA A 289 -6.30 8.88 -2.57
CA ALA A 289 -5.35 8.04 -3.31
C ALA A 289 -6.04 6.93 -4.10
N THR A 290 -7.02 6.23 -3.49
CA THR A 290 -7.80 5.19 -4.17
C THR A 290 -8.68 5.75 -5.29
N GLN A 291 -9.29 6.93 -5.11
CA GLN A 291 -10.02 7.59 -6.21
C GLN A 291 -9.08 7.92 -7.39
N ALA A 292 -7.91 8.49 -7.11
CA ALA A 292 -6.92 8.79 -8.16
C ALA A 292 -6.44 7.52 -8.88
N MET A 293 -6.15 6.45 -8.13
CA MET A 293 -5.76 5.15 -8.68
C MET A 293 -6.83 4.59 -9.60
N LEU A 294 -8.09 4.54 -9.15
CA LEU A 294 -9.19 3.98 -9.95
C LEU A 294 -9.45 4.78 -11.23
N LEU A 295 -9.40 6.12 -11.16
CA LEU A 295 -9.53 6.97 -12.34
C LEU A 295 -8.41 6.70 -13.36
N TYR A 296 -7.16 6.70 -12.92
CA TYR A 296 -6.02 6.42 -13.79
C TYR A 296 -6.10 5.02 -14.43
N MET A 297 -6.51 4.02 -13.65
CA MET A 297 -6.67 2.65 -14.17
C MET A 297 -7.86 2.52 -15.11
N GLN A 298 -8.97 3.21 -14.85
CA GLN A 298 -10.13 3.25 -15.73
C GLN A 298 -9.78 3.91 -17.06
N ASP A 299 -9.10 5.05 -17.05
CA ASP A 299 -8.61 5.73 -18.25
C ASP A 299 -7.63 4.84 -19.04
N THR A 300 -6.74 4.16 -18.33
CA THR A 300 -5.83 3.18 -18.93
C THR A 300 -6.61 2.07 -19.62
N TRP A 301 -7.63 1.52 -18.98
CA TRP A 301 -8.47 0.48 -19.57
C TRP A 301 -9.25 0.99 -20.79
N ASP A 302 -9.84 2.17 -20.68
CA ASP A 302 -10.62 2.80 -21.75
C ASP A 302 -9.78 3.15 -22.97
N TYR A 303 -8.50 3.46 -22.77
CA TYR A 303 -7.53 3.60 -23.85
C TYR A 303 -7.18 2.26 -24.48
N LEU A 304 -6.81 1.25 -23.67
CA LEU A 304 -6.32 -0.04 -24.14
C LEU A 304 -7.39 -0.81 -24.92
N LYS A 305 -8.64 -0.82 -24.44
CA LYS A 305 -9.75 -1.55 -25.10
C LYS A 305 -10.10 -1.00 -26.49
N LYS A 306 -9.63 0.20 -26.84
CA LYS A 306 -9.82 0.81 -28.17
C LYS A 306 -8.70 0.45 -29.16
N GLN A 307 -7.69 -0.29 -28.73
CA GLN A 307 -6.57 -0.69 -29.58
C GLN A 307 -6.87 -2.08 -30.18
N ASP A 308 -6.66 -2.21 -31.50
CA ASP A 308 -6.95 -3.46 -32.22
C ASP A 308 -6.05 -4.60 -31.72
N GLU A 309 -4.78 -4.30 -31.43
CA GLU A 309 -3.81 -5.28 -30.91
C GLU A 309 -4.23 -5.83 -29.54
N VAL A 310 -4.80 -4.97 -28.69
CA VAL A 310 -5.30 -5.36 -27.37
C VAL A 310 -6.55 -6.22 -27.54
N SER A 311 -7.50 -5.80 -28.37
CA SER A 311 -8.72 -6.56 -28.65
C SER A 311 -8.41 -7.97 -29.21
N ALA A 312 -7.44 -8.06 -30.11
CA ALA A 312 -6.96 -9.33 -30.65
C ALA A 312 -6.24 -10.19 -29.60
N ALA A 313 -5.42 -9.58 -28.74
CA ALA A 313 -4.72 -10.29 -27.67
C ALA A 313 -5.68 -10.86 -26.62
N LEU A 314 -6.74 -10.13 -26.28
CA LEU A 314 -7.79 -10.58 -25.36
C LEU A 314 -8.59 -11.74 -25.96
N SER A 315 -9.03 -11.62 -27.22
CA SER A 315 -9.85 -12.65 -27.88
C SER A 315 -9.11 -13.97 -28.12
N THR A 316 -7.78 -13.91 -28.25
CA THR A 316 -6.91 -15.08 -28.45
C THR A 316 -6.28 -15.59 -27.15
N GLY A 317 -6.53 -14.94 -26.01
CA GLY A 317 -5.94 -15.31 -24.72
C GLY A 317 -4.44 -15.07 -24.60
N VAL A 318 -3.83 -14.27 -25.48
CA VAL A 318 -2.42 -13.89 -25.42
C VAL A 318 -2.11 -13.02 -24.20
N ALA A 319 -3.06 -12.19 -23.79
CA ALA A 319 -3.01 -11.36 -22.60
C ALA A 319 -4.39 -11.29 -21.96
N THR A 320 -4.42 -11.09 -20.64
CA THR A 320 -5.66 -10.81 -19.89
C THR A 320 -5.81 -9.31 -19.62
N GLN A 321 -7.03 -8.86 -19.32
CA GLN A 321 -7.28 -7.48 -18.86
C GLN A 321 -6.44 -7.15 -17.62
N ALA A 322 -6.36 -8.08 -16.66
CA ALA A 322 -5.60 -7.93 -15.43
C ALA A 322 -4.11 -7.68 -15.69
N GLU A 323 -3.48 -8.48 -16.54
CA GLU A 323 -2.07 -8.32 -16.89
C GLU A 323 -1.79 -7.00 -17.61
N LEU A 324 -2.69 -6.58 -18.51
CA LEU A 324 -2.52 -5.33 -19.24
C LEU A 324 -2.69 -4.11 -18.32
N LEU A 325 -3.64 -4.16 -17.38
CA LEU A 325 -3.79 -3.11 -16.38
C LEU A 325 -2.62 -3.06 -15.41
N ALA A 326 -2.18 -4.21 -14.88
CA ALA A 326 -1.00 -4.27 -14.00
C ALA A 326 0.27 -3.76 -14.70
N ALA A 327 0.53 -4.21 -15.93
CA ALA A 327 1.67 -3.75 -16.71
C ALA A 327 1.55 -2.26 -17.08
N GLY A 328 0.34 -1.78 -17.38
CA GLY A 328 0.05 -0.38 -17.69
C GLY A 328 0.12 0.53 -16.47
N TYR A 329 -0.08 0.00 -15.26
CA TYR A 329 0.06 0.77 -14.04
C TYR A 329 1.53 1.03 -13.71
N ASN A 330 2.36 -0.02 -13.77
CA ASN A 330 3.79 0.07 -13.49
C ASN A 330 4.59 0.74 -14.63
N SER A 331 4.11 0.66 -15.87
CA SER A 331 4.82 1.18 -17.05
C SER A 331 3.97 2.18 -17.84
N ASN A 332 4.39 2.53 -19.06
CA ASN A 332 3.59 3.42 -19.91
C ASN A 332 2.56 2.60 -20.70
N PRO A 333 1.24 2.73 -20.43
CA PRO A 333 0.21 1.92 -21.08
C PRO A 333 0.16 2.11 -22.60
N ARG A 334 0.60 3.27 -23.12
CA ARG A 334 0.66 3.55 -24.57
C ARG A 334 1.66 2.67 -25.32
N LYS A 335 2.60 2.02 -24.61
CA LYS A 335 3.57 1.11 -25.23
C LYS A 335 3.05 -0.33 -25.36
N LEU A 336 2.02 -0.71 -24.60
CA LEU A 336 1.51 -2.09 -24.55
C LEU A 336 1.02 -2.62 -25.90
N PRO A 337 0.23 -1.88 -26.71
CA PRO A 337 -0.18 -2.36 -28.03
C PRO A 337 1.01 -2.70 -28.93
N GLY A 338 2.07 -1.88 -28.88
CA GLY A 338 3.30 -2.14 -29.63
C GLY A 338 4.04 -3.39 -29.17
N TYR A 339 4.05 -3.69 -27.86
CA TYR A 339 4.63 -4.95 -27.36
C TYR A 339 3.82 -6.17 -27.81
N LEU A 340 2.49 -6.08 -27.79
CA LEU A 340 1.59 -7.12 -28.27
C LEU A 340 1.77 -7.38 -29.77
N SER A 341 1.78 -6.32 -30.58
CA SER A 341 1.98 -6.40 -32.03
C SER A 341 3.29 -7.11 -32.39
N ARG A 342 4.40 -6.74 -31.74
CA ARG A 342 5.72 -7.30 -32.06
C ARG A 342 5.97 -8.68 -31.45
N GLY A 343 5.44 -8.93 -30.27
CA GLY A 343 5.76 -10.12 -29.48
C GLY A 343 4.73 -11.23 -29.55
N GLY A 344 3.47 -10.94 -29.90
CA GLY A 344 2.37 -11.90 -29.79
C GLY A 344 2.36 -12.55 -28.40
N ALA A 345 2.34 -13.88 -28.34
CA ALA A 345 2.42 -14.65 -27.09
C ALA A 345 3.67 -14.32 -26.23
N ALA A 346 4.78 -13.88 -26.86
CA ALA A 346 6.02 -13.54 -26.19
C ALA A 346 6.13 -12.05 -25.79
N TRP A 347 5.06 -11.24 -25.87
CA TRP A 347 5.10 -9.80 -25.57
C TRP A 347 5.68 -9.45 -24.19
N ARG A 348 5.48 -10.32 -23.19
CA ARG A 348 6.05 -10.20 -21.83
C ARG A 348 7.59 -10.20 -21.81
N THR A 349 8.24 -10.66 -22.88
CA THR A 349 9.71 -10.59 -23.00
C THR A 349 10.19 -9.19 -23.41
N LEU A 350 9.31 -8.36 -23.99
CA LEU A 350 9.63 -7.06 -24.57
C LEU A 350 9.35 -5.88 -23.62
N ILE A 351 8.59 -6.09 -22.55
CA ILE A 351 8.35 -5.08 -21.51
C ILE A 351 9.60 -4.86 -20.65
N PRO A 352 9.71 -3.73 -19.93
CA PRO A 352 10.83 -3.49 -19.00
C PRO A 352 10.98 -4.59 -17.94
N GLU A 353 12.21 -4.87 -17.50
CA GLU A 353 12.49 -5.90 -16.47
C GLU A 353 11.75 -5.66 -15.15
N GLU A 354 11.62 -4.39 -14.74
CA GLU A 354 10.85 -4.02 -13.56
C GLU A 354 9.38 -4.43 -13.71
N THR A 355 8.77 -4.18 -14.87
CA THR A 355 7.40 -4.58 -15.16
C THR A 355 7.24 -6.10 -15.25
N LYS A 356 8.27 -6.84 -15.69
CA LYS A 356 8.26 -8.31 -15.61
C LYS A 356 8.22 -8.78 -14.17
N MET A 357 9.04 -8.20 -13.29
CA MET A 357 9.01 -8.50 -11.86
C MET A 357 7.63 -8.17 -11.27
N TYR A 358 7.09 -7.01 -11.61
CA TYR A 358 5.78 -6.55 -11.19
C TYR A 358 4.66 -7.55 -11.55
N LEU A 359 4.65 -8.07 -12.79
CA LEU A 359 3.71 -9.11 -13.21
C LEU A 359 3.92 -10.47 -12.50
N ARG A 360 5.17 -10.81 -12.15
CA ARG A 360 5.45 -12.01 -11.34
C ARG A 360 4.90 -11.88 -9.92
N ILE A 361 5.07 -10.72 -9.29
CA ILE A 361 4.50 -10.43 -7.97
C ILE A 361 2.97 -10.45 -8.06
N TYR A 362 2.39 -9.80 -9.08
CA TYR A 362 0.93 -9.83 -9.32
C TYR A 362 0.40 -11.27 -9.40
N SER A 363 1.05 -12.12 -10.19
CA SER A 363 0.67 -13.54 -10.32
C SER A 363 0.79 -14.30 -8.99
N ALA A 364 1.80 -13.97 -8.18
CA ALA A 364 1.96 -14.56 -6.86
C ALA A 364 0.90 -14.06 -5.86
N VAL A 365 0.47 -12.80 -5.95
CA VAL A 365 -0.65 -12.27 -5.15
C VAL A 365 -1.91 -13.08 -5.47
N GLU A 366 -2.26 -13.23 -6.75
CA GLU A 366 -3.42 -14.04 -7.17
C GLU A 366 -3.38 -15.48 -6.65
N ALA A 367 -2.18 -16.08 -6.57
CA ALA A 367 -2.03 -17.47 -6.13
C ALA A 367 -2.05 -17.66 -4.60
N ASN A 368 -1.61 -16.67 -3.82
CA ASN A 368 -1.38 -16.82 -2.38
C ASN A 368 -2.37 -16.04 -1.52
N VAL A 369 -3.15 -15.15 -2.11
CA VAL A 369 -4.01 -14.23 -1.39
C VAL A 369 -5.46 -14.60 -1.63
N ASP A 370 -6.18 -14.95 -0.55
CA ASP A 370 -7.61 -15.19 -0.64
C ASP A 370 -8.35 -13.84 -0.74
N PHE A 371 -8.99 -13.64 -1.90
CA PHE A 371 -9.89 -12.52 -2.18
C PHE A 371 -11.36 -12.93 -2.13
N ASP A 372 -11.68 -14.23 -2.07
CA ASP A 372 -13.07 -14.74 -2.16
C ASP A 372 -13.61 -15.23 -0.82
N GLY A 373 -12.74 -15.53 0.16
CA GLY A 373 -13.07 -15.91 1.54
C GLY A 373 -13.70 -14.81 2.40
N ARG A 374 -14.36 -13.83 1.76
CA ARG A 374 -15.16 -12.77 2.40
C ARG A 374 -16.43 -13.41 2.98
N SER A 375 -16.40 -13.80 4.25
CA SER A 375 -17.51 -14.45 4.97
C SER A 375 -18.64 -13.50 5.35
#